data_AF-S3XXB0-F1
#
_entry.id   AF-S3XXB0-F1
#
_cell.length_a   1.000
_cell.length_b   1.000
_cell.length_c   1.000
_cell.angle_alpha   90.00
_cell.angle_beta   90.00
_cell.angle_gamma   90.00
#
_symmetry.space_group_name_H-M   'P 1'
#
loop_
_entity.id
_entity.type
_entity.pdbx_description
1 polymer ?
#
loop_
_entity_poly.entity_id
_entity_poly.type
_entity_poly.pdbx_seq_one_letter_code
_entity_poly.pdbx_strand_id
1 'polypeptide(L)'
;MTETLDGSELLTGPQAGGVLEAAVTNAGGELVEWTLDHVDHRPSRSTKAMFRTKVRWVELDGAEAEPRDELFGVSAHIGEQEKNVLAPEQSLVMTDGDMNVRVWRYPHDPWLPMLPQVCYPDVLHETLARLGVATGFAEGTPVPVEVVSYRPGRRAVLKATLADRNVFLKVFQPHTTSSVVNLHHSLLEAGVPVPAVLGSTDGLVVLAELPGTVLAKAVIEEGERACHAEDLVAMLDRLPASLIDQPVRPPWTDSAEFYAGVVASSLPSLKDRLDVLVYRIELGLADVERRIGLEPTEVVHGDFYEAQVFVDNSRVVGVLDIDGVGPGRRADDLACLCAHLSVLGDYANQGRLTLDIHERVAEAIRTWYPVFANRVDPQELALRAAGVVLSLATGPHRQQEPDWERATEAMVRVAETWVQVAEYGPHYVGPMPGGLISGSDATRPRTDATTNAEATSAPAGDADGAPAGQPEQDPSPSPIIVPSVPSADTSFAHGAAHFEQDPTIPLPPIPELSGQQMELALGGANEQPHEHFGRAGITMSPPTPVYVPGMRRRPHVRPARHTFLKSMEAAQPSEPVRRNTHRADAAEDPPAKANEEGES
;
A
#
# COMPACT_ATOMS: atom_id res chain seq x y z
N MET A 1 -4.81 28.08 13.22
CA MET A 1 -4.55 26.74 12.70
C MET A 1 -5.35 25.81 13.59
N THR A 2 -6.42 25.25 13.05
CA THR A 2 -7.25 24.25 13.75
C THR A 2 -6.42 22.98 13.82
N GLU A 3 -5.95 22.63 15.03
CA GLU A 3 -5.27 21.34 15.28
C GLU A 3 -6.15 20.21 14.73
N THR A 4 -5.58 19.37 13.87
CA THR A 4 -6.30 18.20 13.36
C THR A 4 -6.53 17.22 14.51
N LEU A 5 -7.82 17.12 14.89
CA LEU A 5 -8.32 16.32 16.00
C LEU A 5 -8.10 14.81 15.79
N ASP A 6 -7.83 14.31 14.59
CA ASP A 6 -7.64 12.86 14.35
C ASP A 6 -6.27 12.28 14.77
N GLY A 7 -5.39 13.10 15.37
CA GLY A 7 -4.08 12.66 15.84
C GLY A 7 -3.01 12.55 14.74
N SER A 8 -3.30 13.01 13.53
CA SER A 8 -2.34 13.01 12.41
C SER A 8 -1.11 13.86 12.73
N GLU A 9 -1.30 15.11 13.17
CA GLU A 9 -0.22 16.01 13.60
C GLU A 9 0.66 15.39 14.71
N LEU A 10 0.06 14.65 15.64
CA LEU A 10 0.79 13.97 16.71
C LEU A 10 1.70 12.86 16.15
N LEU A 11 1.15 12.00 15.30
CA LEU A 11 1.83 10.78 14.84
C LEU A 11 2.77 11.02 13.66
N THR A 12 2.56 12.08 12.87
CA THR A 12 3.47 12.44 11.77
C THR A 12 4.46 13.54 12.16
N GLY A 13 4.23 14.21 13.29
CA GLY A 13 5.08 15.29 13.78
C GLY A 13 6.18 14.82 14.75
N PRO A 14 7.06 15.75 15.19
CA PRO A 14 8.13 15.46 16.15
C PRO A 14 7.65 14.88 17.49
N GLN A 15 6.38 15.13 17.84
CA GLN A 15 5.76 14.67 19.08
C GLN A 15 5.60 13.14 19.15
N ALA A 16 5.59 12.45 18.01
CA ALA A 16 5.56 10.99 17.97
C ALA A 16 6.70 10.34 18.77
N GLY A 17 7.89 10.97 18.79
CA GLY A 17 9.03 10.51 19.56
C GLY A 17 8.74 10.37 21.06
N GLY A 18 8.00 11.31 21.66
CA GLY A 18 7.64 11.25 23.08
C GLY A 18 6.65 10.12 23.40
N VAL A 19 5.74 9.81 22.46
CA VAL A 19 4.81 8.67 22.58
C VAL A 19 5.59 7.35 22.56
N LEU A 20 6.52 7.21 21.62
CA LEU A 20 7.37 6.02 21.49
C LEU A 20 8.30 5.87 22.70
N GLU A 21 8.93 6.95 23.15
CA GLU A 21 9.83 6.94 24.32
C GLU A 21 9.09 6.51 25.59
N ALA A 22 7.87 7.02 25.81
CA ALA A 22 7.03 6.60 26.93
C ALA A 22 6.67 5.11 26.86
N ALA A 23 6.34 4.61 25.66
CA ALA A 23 6.01 3.19 25.46
C ALA A 23 7.21 2.27 25.69
N VAL A 24 8.37 2.63 25.14
CA VAL A 24 9.63 1.88 25.26
C VAL A 24 10.13 1.88 26.71
N THR A 25 10.11 3.03 27.37
CA THR A 25 10.52 3.16 28.79
C THR A 25 9.61 2.34 29.69
N ASN A 26 8.29 2.38 29.46
CA ASN A 26 7.33 1.57 30.22
C ASN A 26 7.55 0.06 30.04
N ALA A 27 8.15 -0.35 28.92
CA ALA A 27 8.52 -1.73 28.63
C ALA A 27 9.95 -2.09 29.08
N GLY A 28 10.65 -1.21 29.81
CA GLY A 28 12.00 -1.47 30.34
C GLY A 28 13.13 -1.26 29.34
N GLY A 29 12.87 -0.55 28.23
CA GLY A 29 13.84 -0.19 27.21
C GLY A 29 14.20 1.30 27.18
N GLU A 30 15.18 1.63 26.36
CA GLU A 30 15.58 2.99 26.01
C GLU A 30 15.44 3.15 24.49
N LEU A 31 14.71 4.18 24.06
CA LEU A 31 14.55 4.49 22.63
C LEU A 31 15.78 5.24 22.14
N VAL A 32 16.47 4.70 21.14
CA VAL A 32 17.71 5.27 20.59
C VAL A 32 17.45 6.08 19.33
N GLU A 33 16.65 5.51 18.41
CA GLU A 33 16.35 6.11 17.12
C GLU A 33 14.92 5.72 16.72
N TRP A 34 14.23 6.58 15.97
CA TRP A 34 12.96 6.23 15.36
C TRP A 34 12.79 6.92 14.01
N THR A 35 12.07 6.26 13.12
CA THR A 35 11.66 6.78 11.82
C THR A 35 10.24 6.37 11.54
N LEU A 36 9.45 7.29 10.98
CA LEU A 36 8.10 7.00 10.53
C LEU A 36 8.18 6.09 9.28
N ASP A 37 7.50 4.96 9.34
CA ASP A 37 7.51 3.93 8.29
C ASP A 37 6.28 4.04 7.39
N HIS A 38 5.10 4.11 8.00
CA HIS A 38 3.82 4.13 7.28
C HIS A 38 2.75 4.86 8.09
N VAL A 39 1.79 5.51 7.41
CA VAL A 39 0.64 6.20 8.02
C VAL A 39 -0.64 5.83 7.28
N ASP A 40 -1.66 5.41 8.05
CA ASP A 40 -3.05 5.25 7.63
C ASP A 40 -3.88 6.32 8.36
N HIS A 41 -4.32 7.33 7.61
CA HIS A 41 -5.04 8.48 8.14
C HIS A 41 -6.50 8.44 7.72
N ARG A 42 -7.42 8.51 8.69
CA ARG A 42 -8.84 8.73 8.45
C ARG A 42 -9.22 10.12 8.96
N PRO A 43 -9.36 11.11 8.05
CA PRO A 43 -9.63 12.49 8.42
C PRO A 43 -10.75 12.62 9.45
N SER A 44 -10.49 13.38 10.52
CA SER A 44 -11.41 13.65 11.64
C SER A 44 -11.84 12.42 12.48
N ARG A 45 -11.25 11.23 12.28
CA ARG A 45 -11.61 10.02 13.03
C ARG A 45 -10.43 9.36 13.75
N SER A 46 -9.39 9.01 13.00
CA SER A 46 -8.27 8.24 13.56
C SER A 46 -7.03 8.30 12.70
N THR A 47 -5.86 8.18 13.33
CA THR A 47 -4.60 7.99 12.64
C THR A 47 -3.91 6.74 13.18
N LYS A 48 -3.43 5.88 12.30
CA LYS A 48 -2.51 4.79 12.63
C LYS A 48 -1.17 5.02 11.97
N ALA A 49 -0.10 4.82 12.70
CA ALA A 49 1.25 4.97 12.21
C ALA A 49 2.13 3.81 12.65
N MET A 50 3.08 3.46 11.79
CA MET A 50 4.14 2.50 12.08
C MET A 50 5.48 3.22 12.18
N PHE A 51 6.29 2.78 13.13
CA PHE A 51 7.60 3.34 13.38
C PHE A 51 8.64 2.23 13.41
N ARG A 52 9.69 2.37 12.59
CA ARG A 52 10.93 1.61 12.76
C ARG A 52 11.73 2.30 13.84
N THR A 53 12.11 1.56 14.86
CA THR A 53 12.79 2.06 16.04
C THR A 53 14.05 1.26 16.29
N LYS A 54 15.06 1.89 16.90
CA LYS A 54 16.14 1.18 17.57
C LYS A 54 15.93 1.29 19.06
N VAL A 55 15.80 0.14 19.71
CA VAL A 55 15.53 0.06 21.16
C VAL A 55 16.64 -0.73 21.84
N ARG A 56 17.18 -0.15 22.90
CA ARG A 56 18.05 -0.86 23.83
C ARG A 56 17.21 -1.40 24.97
N TRP A 57 17.07 -2.72 25.07
CA TRP A 57 16.28 -3.34 26.14
C TRP A 57 17.08 -3.49 27.43
N VAL A 58 17.24 -2.40 28.17
CA VAL A 58 18.08 -2.32 29.38
C VAL A 58 17.70 -3.37 30.43
N GLU A 59 16.40 -3.59 30.66
CA GLU A 59 15.94 -4.57 31.64
C GLU A 59 16.05 -6.04 31.19
N LEU A 60 16.08 -6.29 29.87
CA LEU A 60 16.14 -7.64 29.30
C LEU A 60 17.57 -8.08 28.98
N ASP A 61 18.34 -7.21 28.34
CA ASP A 61 19.65 -7.52 27.77
C ASP A 61 20.80 -6.79 28.51
N GLY A 62 20.49 -5.81 29.34
CA GLY A 62 21.44 -4.98 30.09
C GLY A 62 21.72 -3.62 29.44
N ALA A 63 22.24 -2.69 30.24
CA ALA A 63 22.46 -1.29 29.85
C ALA A 63 23.49 -1.09 28.73
N GLU A 64 24.38 -2.06 28.50
CA GLU A 64 25.44 -2.00 27.49
C GLU A 64 25.11 -2.85 26.25
N ALA A 65 23.88 -3.37 26.15
CA ALA A 65 23.46 -4.15 25.00
C ALA A 65 23.34 -3.27 23.74
N GLU A 66 23.67 -3.85 22.60
CA GLU A 66 23.44 -3.21 21.31
C GLU A 66 21.94 -3.00 21.07
N PRO A 67 21.52 -1.83 20.58
CA PRO A 67 20.13 -1.58 20.23
C PRO A 67 19.63 -2.55 19.16
N ARG A 68 18.39 -2.99 19.29
CA ARG A 68 17.70 -3.85 18.31
C ARG A 68 16.76 -3.03 17.46
N ASP A 69 16.66 -3.41 16.19
CA ASP A 69 15.59 -2.91 15.33
C ASP A 69 14.25 -3.49 15.81
N GLU A 70 13.30 -2.62 16.10
CA GLU A 70 11.96 -2.96 16.58
C GLU A 70 10.93 -2.16 15.79
N LEU A 71 9.74 -2.74 15.64
CA LEU A 71 8.63 -2.13 14.92
C LEU A 71 7.48 -1.85 15.88
N PHE A 72 7.07 -0.59 15.98
CA PHE A 72 5.99 -0.15 16.86
C PHE A 72 4.81 0.41 16.08
N GLY A 73 3.62 -0.09 16.39
CA GLY A 73 2.37 0.48 15.91
C GLY A 73 1.80 1.46 16.91
N VAL A 74 1.27 2.57 16.41
CA VAL A 74 0.58 3.58 17.20
C VAL A 74 -0.76 3.89 16.56
N SER A 75 -1.81 3.97 17.35
CA SER A 75 -3.13 4.40 16.90
C SER A 75 -3.67 5.51 17.79
N ALA A 76 -3.99 6.65 17.20
CA ALA A 76 -4.66 7.77 17.83
C ALA A 76 -6.13 7.81 17.41
N HIS A 77 -7.03 7.94 18.39
CA HIS A 77 -8.48 8.06 18.19
C HIS A 77 -9.03 9.20 19.06
N ILE A 78 -10.04 9.91 18.54
CA ILE A 78 -10.82 10.88 19.32
C ILE A 78 -12.25 10.42 19.49
N GLY A 79 -12.75 10.49 20.74
CA GLY A 79 -14.18 10.37 21.08
C GLY A 79 -14.84 9.01 20.86
N GLU A 80 -14.33 8.17 19.94
CA GLU A 80 -14.77 6.80 19.72
C GLU A 80 -13.94 5.83 20.59
N GLN A 81 -14.61 4.89 21.25
CA GLN A 81 -13.93 3.76 21.87
C GLN A 81 -13.41 2.80 20.78
N GLU A 82 -12.16 2.37 20.93
CA GLU A 82 -11.60 1.32 20.09
C GLU A 82 -12.44 0.04 20.22
N LYS A 83 -12.96 -0.44 19.09
CA LYS A 83 -13.76 -1.67 19.02
C LYS A 83 -12.84 -2.87 18.74
N ASN A 84 -13.29 -4.05 19.17
CA ASN A 84 -12.64 -5.34 18.88
C ASN A 84 -11.16 -5.42 19.28
N VAL A 85 -10.75 -4.71 20.35
CA VAL A 85 -9.42 -4.88 20.94
C VAL A 85 -9.42 -6.19 21.71
N LEU A 86 -8.63 -7.17 21.26
CA LEU A 86 -8.69 -8.55 21.76
C LEU A 86 -7.60 -8.89 22.78
N ALA A 87 -6.42 -8.27 22.64
CA ALA A 87 -5.31 -8.42 23.58
C ALA A 87 -4.88 -7.04 24.14
N PRO A 88 -5.75 -6.32 24.86
CA PRO A 88 -5.46 -4.96 25.34
C PRO A 88 -4.21 -4.89 26.22
N GLU A 89 -3.89 -5.97 26.95
CA GLU A 89 -2.69 -6.10 27.78
C GLU A 89 -1.37 -6.10 27.00
N GLN A 90 -1.41 -6.31 25.68
CA GLN A 90 -0.25 -6.30 24.80
C GLN A 90 0.10 -4.91 24.26
N SER A 91 -0.59 -3.87 24.75
CA SER A 91 -0.42 -2.50 24.29
C SER A 91 -0.47 -1.51 25.45
N LEU A 92 0.24 -0.40 25.31
CA LEU A 92 0.15 0.74 26.21
C LEU A 92 -0.94 1.70 25.71
N VAL A 93 -1.74 2.24 26.62
CA VAL A 93 -2.72 3.30 26.31
C VAL A 93 -2.32 4.57 27.06
N MET A 94 -2.13 5.64 26.31
CA MET A 94 -1.91 7.00 26.79
C MET A 94 -3.15 7.83 26.45
N THR A 95 -3.58 8.69 27.36
CA THR A 95 -4.79 9.51 27.17
C THR A 95 -4.50 10.96 27.54
N ASP A 96 -4.95 11.89 26.70
CA ASP A 96 -4.95 13.33 26.98
C ASP A 96 -6.39 13.87 26.96
N GLY A 97 -7.24 13.28 27.81
CA GLY A 97 -8.66 13.65 27.92
C GLY A 97 -9.51 13.12 26.77
N ASP A 98 -9.50 13.82 25.64
CA ASP A 98 -10.38 13.55 24.50
C ASP A 98 -9.73 12.63 23.44
N MET A 99 -8.41 12.44 23.53
CA MET A 99 -7.63 11.59 22.63
C MET A 99 -7.05 10.37 23.36
N ASN A 100 -7.22 9.20 22.76
CA ASN A 100 -6.61 7.95 23.20
C ASN A 100 -5.55 7.50 22.19
N VAL A 101 -4.33 7.30 22.67
CA VAL A 101 -3.19 6.84 21.88
C VAL A 101 -2.79 5.46 22.38
N ARG A 102 -2.93 4.44 21.53
CA ARG A 102 -2.51 3.07 21.83
C ARG A 102 -1.19 2.78 21.11
N VAL A 103 -0.25 2.17 21.82
CA VAL A 103 1.06 1.78 21.30
C VAL A 103 1.25 0.28 21.51
N TRP A 104 1.68 -0.45 20.49
CA TRP A 104 2.01 -1.88 20.60
C TRP A 104 3.31 -2.19 19.86
N ARG A 105 3.97 -3.26 20.31
CA ARG A 105 5.18 -3.78 19.67
C ARG A 105 4.80 -4.93 18.74
N TYR A 106 5.24 -4.88 17.49
CA TYR A 106 5.10 -6.01 16.57
C TYR A 106 5.81 -7.26 17.14
N PRO A 107 5.26 -8.48 17.00
CA PRO A 107 4.00 -8.87 16.34
C PRO A 107 2.76 -8.87 17.26
N HIS A 108 2.82 -8.25 18.44
CA HIS A 108 1.75 -8.24 19.44
C HIS A 108 0.67 -7.19 19.16
N ASP A 109 0.14 -7.22 17.93
CA ASP A 109 -0.95 -6.36 17.52
C ASP A 109 -2.25 -6.77 18.22
N PRO A 110 -2.90 -5.86 18.98
CA PRO A 110 -4.01 -6.21 19.85
C PRO A 110 -5.30 -6.55 19.10
N TRP A 111 -5.36 -6.32 17.78
CA TRP A 111 -6.46 -6.77 16.91
C TRP A 111 -6.16 -8.08 16.18
N LEU A 112 -4.89 -8.52 16.16
CA LEU A 112 -4.41 -9.69 15.41
C LEU A 112 -3.79 -10.75 16.35
N PRO A 113 -4.59 -11.38 17.23
CA PRO A 113 -4.07 -12.25 18.28
C PRO A 113 -3.33 -13.50 17.78
N MET A 114 -3.58 -13.92 16.53
CA MET A 114 -2.87 -15.03 15.91
C MET A 114 -1.49 -14.65 15.34
N LEU A 115 -1.17 -13.36 15.21
CA LEU A 115 0.08 -12.90 14.58
C LEU A 115 1.34 -13.43 15.31
N PRO A 116 1.46 -13.34 16.65
CA PRO A 116 2.61 -13.92 17.36
C PRO A 116 2.72 -15.45 17.23
N GLN A 117 1.64 -16.15 16.90
CA GLN A 117 1.62 -17.61 16.75
C GLN A 117 2.13 -18.09 15.40
N VAL A 118 2.35 -17.17 14.46
CA VAL A 118 2.78 -17.46 13.09
C VAL A 118 4.02 -16.69 12.65
N CYS A 119 4.40 -15.61 13.36
CA CYS A 119 5.61 -14.83 13.05
C CYS A 119 6.92 -15.51 13.48
N TYR A 120 6.86 -16.52 14.35
CA TYR A 120 8.06 -17.18 14.89
C TYR A 120 8.22 -18.59 14.34
N PRO A 121 9.35 -18.91 13.66
CA PRO A 121 9.62 -20.23 13.10
C PRO A 121 9.39 -21.40 14.07
N ASP A 122 9.78 -21.21 15.34
CA ASP A 122 9.74 -22.25 16.37
C ASP A 122 8.31 -22.56 16.83
N VAL A 123 7.41 -21.58 16.80
CA VAL A 123 6.01 -21.71 17.23
C VAL A 123 5.11 -22.16 16.08
N LEU A 124 5.46 -21.77 14.85
CA LEU A 124 4.66 -22.01 13.67
C LEU A 124 4.42 -23.51 13.41
N HIS A 125 5.40 -24.37 13.70
CA HIS A 125 5.26 -25.81 13.55
C HIS A 125 4.04 -26.35 14.32
N GLU A 126 3.95 -26.03 15.61
CA GLU A 126 2.84 -26.47 16.46
C GLU A 126 1.51 -25.85 16.03
N THR A 127 1.51 -24.59 15.61
CA THR A 127 0.32 -23.91 15.10
C THR A 127 -0.24 -24.63 13.87
N LEU A 128 0.60 -24.96 12.89
CA LEU A 128 0.18 -25.70 11.69
C LEU A 128 -0.28 -27.13 12.01
N ALA A 129 0.42 -27.82 12.91
CA ALA A 129 0.04 -29.16 13.35
C ALA A 129 -1.36 -29.18 14.00
N ARG A 130 -1.69 -28.20 14.84
CA ARG A 130 -3.04 -28.06 15.45
C ARG A 130 -4.14 -27.85 14.42
N LEU A 131 -3.82 -27.23 13.28
CA LEU A 131 -4.75 -27.02 12.17
C LEU A 131 -4.82 -28.22 11.20
N GLY A 132 -4.05 -29.28 11.44
CA GLY A 132 -3.98 -30.45 10.56
C GLY A 132 -3.13 -30.22 9.30
N VAL A 133 -2.34 -29.15 9.23
CA VAL A 133 -1.47 -28.86 8.09
C VAL A 133 -0.10 -29.49 8.32
N ALA A 134 0.18 -30.58 7.60
CA ALA A 134 1.47 -31.26 7.68
C ALA A 134 2.60 -30.37 7.12
N THR A 135 3.63 -30.13 7.94
CA THR A 135 4.80 -29.31 7.57
C THR A 135 5.84 -30.09 6.76
N GLY A 136 5.83 -31.42 6.86
CA GLY A 136 6.85 -32.30 6.29
C GLY A 136 8.19 -32.29 7.03
N PHE A 137 8.33 -31.47 8.07
CA PHE A 137 9.49 -31.48 8.95
C PHE A 137 9.27 -32.36 10.18
N ALA A 138 10.36 -32.78 10.84
CA ALA A 138 10.26 -33.46 12.13
C ALA A 138 9.69 -32.51 13.21
N GLU A 139 9.00 -33.07 14.19
CA GLU A 139 8.44 -32.29 15.31
C GLU A 139 9.50 -31.42 15.99
N GLY A 140 9.15 -30.16 16.28
CA GLY A 140 10.07 -29.17 16.85
C GLY A 140 11.09 -28.56 15.87
N THR A 141 11.07 -28.95 14.59
CA THR A 141 11.89 -28.29 13.56
C THR A 141 11.25 -26.93 13.20
N PRO A 142 12.00 -25.82 13.29
CA PRO A 142 11.50 -24.50 12.92
C PRO A 142 11.04 -24.45 11.46
N VAL A 143 9.89 -23.84 11.22
CA VAL A 143 9.34 -23.64 9.87
C VAL A 143 9.79 -22.27 9.37
N PRO A 144 10.56 -22.17 8.26
CA PRO A 144 10.91 -20.87 7.70
C PRO A 144 9.65 -20.07 7.39
N VAL A 145 9.59 -18.83 7.89
CA VAL A 145 8.47 -17.93 7.69
C VAL A 145 8.97 -16.54 7.36
N GLU A 146 8.28 -15.91 6.44
CA GLU A 146 8.56 -14.57 5.96
C GLU A 146 7.28 -13.73 5.99
N VAL A 147 7.39 -12.49 6.45
CA VAL A 147 6.26 -11.56 6.44
C VAL A 147 6.10 -11.03 5.03
N VAL A 148 5.00 -11.40 4.37
CA VAL A 148 4.66 -10.88 3.05
C VAL A 148 4.11 -9.48 3.21
N SER A 149 3.11 -9.27 4.05
CA SER A 149 2.55 -7.94 4.33
C SER A 149 2.02 -7.81 5.75
N TYR A 150 2.03 -6.60 6.30
CA TYR A 150 1.45 -6.30 7.60
C TYR A 150 0.76 -4.94 7.55
N ARG A 151 -0.54 -4.94 7.86
CA ARG A 151 -1.40 -3.76 7.97
C ARG A 151 -1.89 -3.64 9.40
N PRO A 152 -1.34 -2.69 10.17
CA PRO A 152 -1.55 -2.62 11.61
C PRO A 152 -3.04 -2.49 11.99
N GLY A 153 -3.48 -3.34 12.89
CA GLY A 153 -4.84 -3.49 13.39
C GLY A 153 -5.84 -4.04 12.37
N ARG A 154 -5.40 -4.38 11.15
CA ARG A 154 -6.27 -4.86 10.06
C ARG A 154 -5.97 -6.30 9.70
N ARG A 155 -4.74 -6.62 9.28
CA ARG A 155 -4.35 -7.96 8.82
C ARG A 155 -2.84 -8.12 8.65
N ALA A 156 -2.38 -9.35 8.54
CA ALA A 156 -1.04 -9.70 8.06
C ALA A 156 -1.12 -10.89 7.10
N VAL A 157 -0.16 -10.99 6.19
CA VAL A 157 0.06 -12.15 5.35
C VAL A 157 1.50 -12.59 5.53
N LEU A 158 1.71 -13.88 5.78
CA LEU A 158 3.03 -14.48 5.89
C LEU A 158 3.14 -15.64 4.90
N LYS A 159 4.34 -15.88 4.38
CA LYS A 159 4.68 -17.05 3.58
C LYS A 159 5.45 -18.02 4.48
N ALA A 160 4.96 -19.24 4.60
CA ALA A 160 5.66 -20.32 5.29
C ALA A 160 6.15 -21.34 4.26
N THR A 161 7.44 -21.66 4.33
CA THR A 161 8.07 -22.67 3.47
C THR A 161 8.00 -24.02 4.16
N LEU A 162 7.15 -24.91 3.66
CA LEU A 162 7.07 -26.30 4.12
C LEU A 162 8.06 -27.17 3.33
N ALA A 163 8.20 -28.44 3.70
CA ALA A 163 9.18 -29.33 3.06
C ALA A 163 8.90 -29.58 1.56
N ASP A 164 7.64 -29.53 1.14
CA ASP A 164 7.19 -29.86 -0.22
C ASP A 164 6.58 -28.68 -0.99
N ARG A 165 6.19 -27.60 -0.30
CA ARG A 165 5.44 -26.48 -0.88
C ARG A 165 5.50 -25.23 0.01
N ASN A 166 5.07 -24.09 -0.51
CA ASN A 166 4.76 -22.94 0.32
C ASN A 166 3.27 -22.91 0.71
N VAL A 167 2.99 -22.27 1.83
CA VAL A 167 1.63 -21.91 2.25
C VAL A 167 1.60 -20.45 2.69
N PHE A 168 0.44 -19.82 2.56
CA PHE A 168 0.23 -18.45 2.98
C PHE A 168 -0.65 -18.40 4.23
N LEU A 169 -0.23 -17.62 5.22
CA LEU A 169 -0.89 -17.45 6.51
C LEU A 169 -1.56 -16.07 6.52
N LYS A 170 -2.87 -16.02 6.31
CA LYS A 170 -3.66 -14.78 6.33
C LYS A 170 -4.19 -14.58 7.74
N VAL A 171 -3.62 -13.61 8.47
CA VAL A 171 -4.01 -13.22 9.83
C VAL A 171 -4.90 -11.99 9.76
N PHE A 172 -5.99 -11.97 10.50
CA PHE A 172 -6.94 -10.86 10.56
C PHE A 172 -7.75 -10.92 11.85
N GLN A 173 -8.72 -10.02 12.02
CA GLN A 173 -9.56 -10.02 13.22
C GLN A 173 -10.45 -11.29 13.26
N PRO A 174 -10.50 -12.04 14.37
CA PRO A 174 -11.21 -13.31 14.50
C PRO A 174 -12.62 -13.40 13.91
N HIS A 175 -13.43 -12.35 14.06
CA HIS A 175 -14.81 -12.34 13.59
C HIS A 175 -14.95 -12.45 12.05
N THR A 176 -13.86 -12.28 11.28
CA THR A 176 -13.91 -12.37 9.81
C THR A 176 -13.55 -13.76 9.26
N THR A 177 -13.06 -14.71 10.08
CA THR A 177 -12.55 -16.02 9.60
C THR A 177 -13.59 -16.78 8.80
N SER A 178 -14.79 -16.95 9.36
CA SER A 178 -15.83 -17.79 8.76
C SER A 178 -16.24 -17.27 7.38
N SER A 179 -16.40 -15.95 7.22
CA SER A 179 -16.75 -15.33 5.95
C SER A 179 -15.69 -15.56 4.88
N VAL A 180 -14.40 -15.41 5.22
CA VAL A 180 -13.28 -15.63 4.29
C VAL A 180 -13.21 -17.09 3.83
N VAL A 181 -13.32 -18.04 4.78
CA VAL A 181 -13.28 -19.48 4.49
C VAL A 181 -14.45 -19.90 3.60
N ASN A 182 -15.67 -19.48 3.94
CA ASN A 182 -16.86 -19.78 3.15
C ASN A 182 -16.78 -19.22 1.72
N LEU A 183 -16.22 -18.03 1.56
CA LEU A 183 -16.04 -17.40 0.26
C LEU A 183 -15.05 -18.19 -0.61
N HIS A 184 -13.91 -18.61 -0.06
CA HIS A 184 -12.94 -19.46 -0.77
C HIS A 184 -13.57 -20.79 -1.22
N HIS A 185 -14.31 -21.46 -0.33
CA HIS A 185 -15.00 -22.71 -0.67
C HIS A 185 -16.04 -22.50 -1.77
N SER A 186 -16.89 -21.47 -1.65
CA SER A 186 -17.94 -21.18 -2.65
C SER A 186 -17.35 -20.89 -4.03
N LEU A 187 -16.24 -20.16 -4.09
CA LEU A 187 -15.56 -19.81 -5.34
C LEU A 187 -14.86 -21.02 -5.97
N LEU A 188 -14.21 -21.88 -5.17
CA LEU A 188 -13.64 -23.14 -5.65
C LEU A 188 -14.71 -24.10 -6.18
N GLU A 189 -15.85 -24.22 -5.48
CA GLU A 189 -16.99 -25.03 -5.92
C GLU A 189 -17.58 -24.52 -7.25
N ALA A 190 -17.52 -23.22 -7.49
CA ALA A 190 -17.90 -22.59 -8.77
C ALA A 190 -16.82 -22.71 -9.87
N GLY A 191 -15.66 -23.30 -9.59
CA GLY A 191 -14.56 -23.46 -10.54
C GLY A 191 -13.70 -22.20 -10.74
N VAL A 192 -13.80 -21.22 -9.83
CA VAL A 192 -12.90 -20.07 -9.80
C VAL A 192 -11.57 -20.50 -9.16
N PRO A 193 -10.41 -20.27 -9.80
CA PRO A 193 -9.13 -20.77 -9.33
C PRO A 193 -8.56 -19.89 -8.19
N VAL A 194 -9.17 -19.94 -7.01
CA VAL A 194 -8.71 -19.21 -5.81
C VAL A 194 -7.84 -20.11 -4.93
N PRO A 195 -7.08 -19.57 -3.96
CA PRO A 195 -6.31 -20.39 -3.04
C PRO A 195 -7.17 -21.40 -2.26
N ALA A 196 -6.74 -22.65 -2.18
CA ALA A 196 -7.41 -23.65 -1.35
C ALA A 196 -7.17 -23.39 0.15
N VAL A 197 -8.21 -23.46 0.96
CA VAL A 197 -8.10 -23.41 2.42
C VAL A 197 -7.57 -24.76 2.92
N LEU A 198 -6.37 -24.76 3.50
CA LEU A 198 -5.70 -25.94 4.05
C LEU A 198 -6.01 -26.15 5.54
N GLY A 199 -6.34 -25.06 6.23
CA GLY A 199 -6.70 -25.06 7.65
C GLY A 199 -7.09 -23.67 8.11
N SER A 200 -7.90 -23.58 9.16
CA SER A 200 -8.34 -22.29 9.70
C SER A 200 -8.65 -22.37 11.19
N THR A 201 -8.46 -21.24 11.87
CA THR A 201 -8.95 -20.99 13.24
C THR A 201 -9.36 -19.52 13.34
N ASP A 202 -10.00 -19.14 14.44
CA ASP A 202 -10.34 -17.75 14.74
C ASP A 202 -9.10 -16.84 14.60
N GLY A 203 -9.13 -15.94 13.61
CA GLY A 203 -8.07 -14.98 13.30
C GLY A 203 -6.96 -15.47 12.36
N LEU A 204 -7.02 -16.69 11.82
CA LEU A 204 -6.02 -17.25 10.92
C LEU A 204 -6.63 -18.19 9.87
N VAL A 205 -6.25 -18.00 8.61
CA VAL A 205 -6.51 -18.93 7.51
C VAL A 205 -5.19 -19.32 6.84
N VAL A 206 -4.97 -20.61 6.67
CA VAL A 206 -3.84 -21.19 5.94
C VAL A 206 -4.28 -21.53 4.53
N LEU A 207 -3.63 -20.92 3.55
CA LEU A 207 -3.96 -21.01 2.13
C LEU A 207 -2.86 -21.72 1.35
N ALA A 208 -3.24 -22.53 0.37
CA ALA A 208 -2.31 -23.07 -0.61
C ALA A 208 -1.73 -21.94 -1.47
N GLU A 209 -0.45 -22.06 -1.85
CA GLU A 209 0.13 -21.22 -2.90
C GLU A 209 -0.58 -21.48 -4.24
N LEU A 210 -0.91 -20.41 -4.97
CA LEU A 210 -1.43 -20.54 -6.34
C LEU A 210 -0.30 -20.94 -7.30
N PRO A 211 -0.59 -21.78 -8.30
CA PRO A 211 0.37 -22.11 -9.34
C PRO A 211 0.57 -20.95 -10.32
N GLY A 212 1.64 -21.03 -11.12
CA GLY A 212 1.92 -20.10 -12.20
C GLY A 212 2.66 -18.83 -11.76
N THR A 213 2.68 -17.85 -12.65
CA THR A 213 3.38 -16.57 -12.49
C THR A 213 2.36 -15.44 -12.39
N VAL A 214 2.62 -14.46 -11.53
CA VAL A 214 1.79 -13.24 -11.45
C VAL A 214 1.77 -12.52 -12.81
N LEU A 215 0.58 -12.11 -13.26
CA LEU A 215 0.35 -11.49 -14.58
C LEU A 215 1.23 -10.26 -14.79
N ALA A 216 1.47 -9.46 -13.74
CA ALA A 216 2.39 -8.33 -13.77
C ALA A 216 3.76 -8.70 -14.37
N LYS A 217 4.36 -9.78 -13.87
CA LYS A 217 5.65 -10.30 -14.36
C LYS A 217 5.51 -10.87 -15.76
N ALA A 218 4.48 -11.69 -15.99
CA ALA A 218 4.28 -12.34 -17.28
C ALA A 218 4.11 -11.30 -18.42
N VAL A 219 3.43 -10.18 -18.17
CA VAL A 219 3.31 -9.09 -19.16
C VAL A 219 4.65 -8.40 -19.41
N ILE A 220 5.46 -8.16 -18.37
CA ILE A 220 6.80 -7.60 -18.53
C ILE A 220 7.69 -8.53 -19.36
N GLU A 221 7.60 -9.84 -19.15
CA GLU A 221 8.45 -10.83 -19.82
C GLU A 221 7.95 -11.21 -21.22
N GLU A 222 6.64 -11.33 -21.40
CA GLU A 222 6.04 -11.95 -22.59
C GLU A 222 5.09 -11.03 -23.36
N GLY A 223 4.75 -9.86 -22.81
CA GLY A 223 3.81 -8.91 -23.41
C GLY A 223 2.40 -9.48 -23.52
N GLU A 224 1.78 -9.30 -24.68
CA GLU A 224 0.44 -9.80 -25.01
C GLU A 224 0.33 -11.33 -24.97
N ARG A 225 1.46 -12.06 -25.02
CA ARG A 225 1.49 -13.54 -24.94
C ARG A 225 1.37 -14.08 -23.52
N ALA A 226 1.46 -13.21 -22.51
CA ALA A 226 1.31 -13.58 -21.10
C ALA A 226 0.02 -14.38 -20.84
N CYS A 227 -1.08 -13.98 -21.49
CA CYS A 227 -2.30 -14.78 -21.60
C CYS A 227 -3.21 -14.28 -22.72
N HIS A 228 -4.23 -15.07 -23.07
CA HIS A 228 -5.32 -14.61 -23.92
C HIS A 228 -6.27 -13.68 -23.15
N ALA A 229 -6.65 -12.55 -23.74
CA ALA A 229 -7.59 -11.61 -23.12
C ALA A 229 -8.95 -12.26 -22.80
N GLU A 230 -9.38 -13.20 -23.65
CA GLU A 230 -10.59 -13.97 -23.46
C GLU A 230 -10.53 -14.84 -22.20
N ASP A 231 -9.35 -15.31 -21.79
CA ASP A 231 -9.18 -16.09 -20.55
C ASP A 231 -9.38 -15.21 -19.30
N LEU A 232 -9.04 -13.90 -19.37
CA LEU A 232 -9.32 -12.94 -18.29
C LEU A 232 -10.82 -12.70 -18.14
N VAL A 233 -11.52 -12.49 -19.26
CA VAL A 233 -12.99 -12.35 -19.26
C VAL A 233 -13.66 -13.66 -18.79
N ALA A 234 -13.19 -14.80 -19.29
CA ALA A 234 -13.74 -16.11 -18.92
C ALA A 234 -13.49 -16.46 -17.45
N MET A 235 -12.43 -15.95 -16.81
CA MET A 235 -12.23 -16.09 -15.38
C MET A 235 -13.32 -15.32 -14.61
N LEU A 236 -13.53 -14.06 -14.96
CA LEU A 236 -14.55 -13.21 -14.34
C LEU A 236 -15.98 -13.76 -14.53
N ASP A 237 -16.26 -14.38 -15.67
CA ASP A 237 -17.57 -15.03 -15.94
C ASP A 237 -17.80 -16.30 -15.09
N ARG A 238 -16.79 -16.84 -14.39
CA ARG A 238 -16.96 -17.95 -13.43
C ARG A 238 -17.43 -17.49 -12.05
N LEU A 239 -17.41 -16.19 -11.76
CA LEU A 239 -17.88 -15.68 -10.48
C LEU A 239 -19.35 -16.05 -10.28
N PRO A 240 -19.72 -16.72 -9.16
CA PRO A 240 -21.04 -17.31 -9.01
C PRO A 240 -22.10 -16.25 -8.74
N ALA A 241 -23.20 -16.30 -9.50
CA ALA A 241 -24.33 -15.37 -9.38
C ALA A 241 -24.98 -15.34 -7.98
N SER A 242 -24.76 -16.37 -7.15
CA SER A 242 -25.22 -16.41 -5.75
C SER A 242 -24.61 -15.30 -4.87
N LEU A 243 -23.57 -14.61 -5.34
CA LEU A 243 -22.95 -13.48 -4.64
C LEU A 243 -23.56 -12.12 -5.00
N ILE A 244 -24.62 -12.08 -5.82
CA ILE A 244 -25.30 -10.83 -6.20
C ILE A 244 -26.11 -10.19 -5.06
N ASP A 245 -26.44 -10.96 -4.01
CA ASP A 245 -27.16 -10.46 -2.83
C ASP A 245 -26.21 -9.91 -1.74
N GLN A 246 -24.90 -9.88 -2.01
CA GLN A 246 -23.93 -9.26 -1.10
C GLN A 246 -24.07 -7.72 -1.13
N PRO A 247 -23.56 -7.00 -0.11
CA PRO A 247 -23.56 -5.55 -0.14
C PRO A 247 -22.82 -4.98 -1.35
N VAL A 248 -23.47 -4.06 -2.07
CA VAL A 248 -22.86 -3.34 -3.20
C VAL A 248 -21.70 -2.49 -2.68
N ARG A 249 -20.56 -2.55 -3.38
CA ARG A 249 -19.43 -1.65 -3.13
C ARG A 249 -19.45 -0.53 -4.16
N PRO A 250 -19.28 0.74 -3.74
CA PRO A 250 -19.16 1.84 -4.68
C PRO A 250 -17.97 1.60 -5.63
N PRO A 251 -18.13 1.80 -6.94
CA PRO A 251 -17.01 1.77 -7.87
C PRO A 251 -16.04 2.93 -7.59
N TRP A 252 -14.80 2.78 -8.03
CA TRP A 252 -13.74 3.79 -7.83
C TRP A 252 -14.12 5.19 -8.34
N THR A 253 -14.91 5.25 -9.41
CA THR A 253 -15.39 6.50 -10.01
C THR A 253 -16.29 7.32 -9.10
N ASP A 254 -17.00 6.70 -8.17
CA ASP A 254 -17.87 7.42 -7.21
C ASP A 254 -17.06 8.27 -6.22
N SER A 255 -15.76 7.99 -6.10
CA SER A 255 -14.81 8.73 -5.26
C SER A 255 -13.83 9.59 -6.06
N ALA A 256 -14.10 9.86 -7.34
CA ALA A 256 -13.20 10.63 -8.21
C ALA A 256 -12.91 12.03 -7.65
N GLU A 257 -13.92 12.77 -7.18
CA GLU A 257 -13.75 14.09 -6.55
C GLU A 257 -12.86 14.01 -5.30
N PHE A 258 -13.07 12.98 -4.47
CA PHE A 258 -12.27 12.76 -3.27
C PHE A 258 -10.79 12.54 -3.64
N TYR A 259 -10.48 11.64 -4.57
CA TYR A 259 -9.10 11.37 -4.98
C TYR A 259 -8.45 12.58 -5.64
N ALA A 260 -9.19 13.33 -6.48
CA ALA A 260 -8.72 14.60 -7.02
C ALA A 260 -8.40 15.62 -5.92
N GLY A 261 -9.24 15.72 -4.88
CA GLY A 261 -9.00 16.58 -3.72
C GLY A 261 -7.73 16.21 -2.95
N VAL A 262 -7.47 14.91 -2.75
CA VAL A 262 -6.23 14.42 -2.14
C VAL A 262 -5.01 14.82 -2.98
N VAL A 263 -5.03 14.56 -4.29
CA VAL A 263 -3.92 14.92 -5.18
C VAL A 263 -3.70 16.43 -5.22
N ALA A 264 -4.77 17.22 -5.35
CA ALA A 264 -4.70 18.68 -5.41
C ALA A 264 -4.19 19.30 -4.09
N SER A 265 -4.44 18.65 -2.95
CA SER A 265 -3.92 19.08 -1.65
C SER A 265 -2.40 18.91 -1.57
N SER A 266 -1.87 17.80 -2.10
CA SER A 266 -0.42 17.53 -2.14
C SER A 266 0.28 18.30 -3.27
N LEU A 267 -0.35 18.44 -4.44
CA LEU A 267 0.23 19.07 -5.63
C LEU A 267 -0.74 20.10 -6.25
N PRO A 268 -0.84 21.31 -5.66
CA PRO A 268 -1.84 22.31 -6.04
C PRO A 268 -1.80 22.79 -7.50
N SER A 269 -0.64 22.67 -8.16
CA SER A 269 -0.47 23.02 -9.58
C SER A 269 -1.33 22.17 -10.52
N LEU A 270 -1.81 21.00 -10.09
CA LEU A 270 -2.67 20.13 -10.88
C LEU A 270 -4.17 20.38 -10.68
N LYS A 271 -4.57 21.27 -9.75
CA LYS A 271 -5.98 21.44 -9.37
C LYS A 271 -6.90 21.66 -10.56
N ASP A 272 -6.61 22.64 -11.42
CA ASP A 272 -7.48 22.97 -12.56
C ASP A 272 -7.62 21.80 -13.55
N ARG A 273 -6.55 21.01 -13.74
CA ARG A 273 -6.57 19.81 -14.59
C ARG A 273 -7.41 18.71 -13.98
N LEU A 274 -7.30 18.52 -12.66
CA LEU A 274 -8.08 17.53 -11.90
C LEU A 274 -9.57 17.88 -11.89
N ASP A 275 -9.94 19.15 -11.70
CA ASP A 275 -11.33 19.61 -11.76
C ASP A 275 -11.95 19.28 -13.13
N VAL A 276 -11.21 19.54 -14.23
CA VAL A 276 -11.65 19.20 -15.60
C VAL A 276 -11.73 17.69 -15.80
N LEU A 277 -10.78 16.93 -15.27
CA LEU A 277 -10.75 15.47 -15.36
C LEU A 277 -11.97 14.85 -14.68
N VAL A 278 -12.25 15.25 -13.43
CA VAL A 278 -13.41 14.78 -12.66
C VAL A 278 -14.71 15.12 -13.39
N TYR A 279 -14.86 16.38 -13.83
CA TYR A 279 -16.04 16.80 -14.59
C TYR A 279 -16.29 15.95 -15.84
N ARG A 280 -15.24 15.61 -16.60
CA ARG A 280 -15.37 14.78 -17.81
C ARG A 280 -15.71 13.33 -17.49
N ILE A 281 -15.16 12.78 -16.41
CA ILE A 281 -15.51 11.42 -15.93
C ILE A 281 -17.00 11.37 -15.56
N GLU A 282 -17.45 12.29 -14.71
CA GLU A 282 -18.84 12.34 -14.24
C GLU A 282 -19.83 12.58 -15.38
N LEU A 283 -19.54 13.55 -16.26
CA LEU A 283 -20.40 13.85 -17.39
C LEU A 283 -20.52 12.64 -18.33
N GLY A 284 -19.39 12.00 -18.65
CA GLY A 284 -19.36 10.82 -19.50
C GLY A 284 -20.10 9.63 -18.89
N LEU A 285 -19.95 9.38 -17.58
CA LEU A 285 -20.65 8.29 -16.90
C LEU A 285 -22.16 8.57 -16.81
N ALA A 286 -22.57 9.82 -16.61
CA ALA A 286 -23.99 10.20 -16.65
C ALA A 286 -24.59 10.00 -18.05
N ASP A 287 -23.81 10.21 -19.13
CA ASP A 287 -24.22 9.87 -20.49
C ASP A 287 -24.37 8.35 -20.67
N VAL A 288 -23.40 7.56 -20.21
CA VAL A 288 -23.47 6.08 -20.23
C VAL A 288 -24.71 5.59 -19.46
N GLU A 289 -24.94 6.09 -18.26
CA GLU A 289 -26.10 5.74 -17.43
C GLU A 289 -27.42 5.99 -18.15
N ARG A 290 -27.56 7.15 -18.82
CA ARG A 290 -28.75 7.44 -19.64
C ARG A 290 -28.93 6.47 -20.82
N ARG A 291 -27.84 5.93 -21.38
CA ARG A 291 -27.88 5.03 -22.54
C ARG A 291 -28.20 3.58 -22.15
N ILE A 292 -27.54 3.08 -21.11
CA ILE A 292 -27.53 1.63 -20.80
C ILE A 292 -27.87 1.30 -19.33
N GLY A 293 -27.96 2.29 -18.45
CA GLY A 293 -28.04 2.11 -16.99
C GLY A 293 -26.72 1.63 -16.39
N LEU A 294 -26.48 1.95 -15.12
CA LEU A 294 -25.25 1.58 -14.38
C LEU A 294 -25.53 0.73 -13.13
N GLU A 295 -26.71 0.11 -13.05
CA GLU A 295 -27.06 -0.77 -11.94
C GLU A 295 -26.09 -1.98 -11.82
N PRO A 296 -25.71 -2.37 -10.59
CA PRO A 296 -24.79 -3.48 -10.33
C PRO A 296 -25.48 -4.82 -10.62
N THR A 297 -25.42 -5.24 -11.88
CA THR A 297 -26.18 -6.36 -12.45
C THR A 297 -25.37 -7.64 -12.59
N GLU A 298 -24.06 -7.58 -12.32
CA GLU A 298 -23.13 -8.71 -12.42
C GLU A 298 -22.41 -8.92 -11.09
N VAL A 299 -21.81 -10.10 -10.92
CA VAL A 299 -20.84 -10.34 -9.85
C VAL A 299 -19.44 -10.02 -10.36
N VAL A 300 -18.76 -9.14 -9.63
CA VAL A 300 -17.42 -8.65 -9.94
C VAL A 300 -16.41 -9.14 -8.91
N HIS A 301 -15.14 -9.12 -9.29
CA HIS A 301 -14.03 -9.36 -8.37
C HIS A 301 -13.87 -8.21 -7.38
N GLY A 302 -14.02 -6.97 -7.86
CA GLY A 302 -13.94 -5.74 -7.06
C GLY A 302 -12.53 -5.16 -6.89
N ASP A 303 -11.50 -5.87 -7.35
CA ASP A 303 -10.08 -5.42 -7.35
C ASP A 303 -9.24 -6.21 -8.38
N PHE A 304 -9.75 -6.34 -9.62
CA PHE A 304 -9.15 -7.20 -10.63
C PHE A 304 -8.01 -6.49 -11.39
N TYR A 305 -6.78 -6.64 -10.92
CA TYR A 305 -5.58 -6.10 -11.58
C TYR A 305 -4.44 -7.13 -11.68
N GLU A 306 -3.37 -6.80 -12.40
CA GLU A 306 -2.32 -7.73 -12.83
C GLU A 306 -1.52 -8.37 -11.69
N ALA A 307 -1.50 -7.79 -10.49
CA ALA A 307 -0.85 -8.45 -9.34
C ALA A 307 -1.73 -9.53 -8.69
N GLN A 308 -3.03 -9.54 -8.98
CA GLN A 308 -3.98 -10.50 -8.41
C GLN A 308 -4.22 -11.71 -9.33
N VAL A 309 -3.74 -11.67 -10.56
CA VAL A 309 -3.96 -12.72 -11.56
C VAL A 309 -2.72 -13.57 -11.72
N PHE A 310 -2.89 -14.89 -11.77
CA PHE A 310 -1.81 -15.85 -12.02
C PHE A 310 -2.04 -16.51 -13.37
N VAL A 311 -0.96 -16.62 -14.15
CA VAL A 311 -0.95 -17.22 -15.47
C VAL A 311 0.09 -18.32 -15.58
N ASP A 312 -0.23 -19.34 -16.35
CA ASP A 312 0.70 -20.40 -16.73
C ASP A 312 0.35 -20.87 -18.15
N ASN A 313 1.38 -21.08 -18.98
CA ASN A 313 1.23 -21.50 -20.37
C ASN A 313 0.20 -20.66 -21.17
N SER A 314 0.27 -19.33 -21.04
CA SER A 314 -0.63 -18.35 -21.66
C SER A 314 -2.12 -18.46 -21.24
N ARG A 315 -2.42 -19.06 -20.09
CA ARG A 315 -3.78 -19.18 -19.55
C ARG A 315 -3.86 -18.65 -18.13
N VAL A 316 -5.02 -18.13 -17.74
CA VAL A 316 -5.29 -17.76 -16.35
C VAL A 316 -5.49 -19.02 -15.51
N VAL A 317 -4.66 -19.19 -14.48
CA VAL A 317 -4.63 -20.36 -13.59
C VAL A 317 -4.86 -20.01 -12.12
N GLY A 318 -4.96 -18.73 -11.76
CA GLY A 318 -5.22 -18.32 -10.39
C GLY A 318 -5.71 -16.88 -10.26
N VAL A 319 -6.46 -16.61 -9.19
CA VAL A 319 -6.84 -15.25 -8.79
C VAL A 319 -6.77 -15.08 -7.27
N LEU A 320 -6.22 -13.95 -6.82
CA LEU A 320 -6.06 -13.55 -5.43
C LEU A 320 -7.00 -12.40 -5.07
N ASP A 321 -7.06 -12.10 -3.78
CA ASP A 321 -7.85 -11.02 -3.19
C ASP A 321 -9.34 -10.99 -3.54
N ILE A 322 -9.98 -12.11 -3.32
CA ILE A 322 -11.42 -12.29 -3.51
C ILE A 322 -12.29 -11.62 -2.43
N ASP A 323 -11.68 -10.90 -1.48
CA ASP A 323 -12.43 -10.19 -0.44
C ASP A 323 -13.35 -9.12 -1.07
N GLY A 324 -13.04 -8.67 -2.30
CA GLY A 324 -13.81 -7.73 -3.13
C GLY A 324 -15.12 -8.27 -3.72
N VAL A 325 -15.28 -9.59 -3.78
CA VAL A 325 -16.31 -10.21 -4.64
C VAL A 325 -17.72 -9.84 -4.19
N GLY A 326 -18.53 -9.36 -5.11
CA GLY A 326 -19.88 -8.89 -4.84
C GLY A 326 -20.56 -8.29 -6.07
N PRO A 327 -21.67 -7.57 -5.90
CA PRO A 327 -22.41 -6.98 -7.01
C PRO A 327 -21.67 -5.77 -7.56
N GLY A 328 -21.63 -5.66 -8.88
CA GLY A 328 -20.99 -4.54 -9.58
C GLY A 328 -21.23 -4.57 -11.09
N ARG A 329 -20.42 -3.82 -11.84
CA ARG A 329 -20.40 -3.81 -13.30
C ARG A 329 -19.17 -4.57 -13.79
N ARG A 330 -19.28 -5.45 -14.80
CA ARG A 330 -18.07 -6.09 -15.39
C ARG A 330 -17.03 -5.08 -15.88
N ALA A 331 -17.47 -3.88 -16.26
CA ALA A 331 -16.60 -2.79 -16.65
C ALA A 331 -15.67 -2.34 -15.51
N ASP A 332 -16.03 -2.50 -14.23
CA ASP A 332 -15.18 -2.15 -13.08
C ASP A 332 -13.91 -2.99 -13.04
N ASP A 333 -14.06 -4.32 -13.13
CA ASP A 333 -12.92 -5.25 -13.09
C ASP A 333 -11.99 -5.05 -14.29
N LEU A 334 -12.56 -4.97 -15.51
CA LEU A 334 -11.76 -4.79 -16.73
C LEU A 334 -11.08 -3.42 -16.78
N ALA A 335 -11.75 -2.37 -16.27
CA ALA A 335 -11.16 -1.05 -16.13
C ALA A 335 -10.02 -1.02 -15.12
N CYS A 336 -10.18 -1.73 -13.99
CA CYS A 336 -9.14 -1.86 -12.96
C CYS A 336 -7.86 -2.45 -13.57
N LEU A 337 -7.96 -3.56 -14.30
CA LEU A 337 -6.82 -4.16 -14.99
C LEU A 337 -6.20 -3.20 -16.02
N CYS A 338 -7.01 -2.56 -16.87
CA CYS A 338 -6.51 -1.61 -17.86
C CYS A 338 -5.76 -0.44 -17.22
N ALA A 339 -6.30 0.12 -16.13
CA ALA A 339 -5.71 1.23 -15.42
C ALA A 339 -4.33 0.88 -14.84
N HIS A 340 -4.23 -0.26 -14.15
CA HIS A 340 -2.97 -0.68 -13.54
C HIS A 340 -1.91 -1.03 -14.58
N LEU A 341 -2.27 -1.72 -15.68
CA LEU A 341 -1.35 -1.96 -16.79
C LEU A 341 -0.86 -0.65 -17.43
N SER A 342 -1.73 0.37 -17.57
CA SER A 342 -1.33 1.68 -18.08
C SER A 342 -0.33 2.39 -17.17
N VAL A 343 -0.49 2.28 -15.85
CA VAL A 343 0.47 2.85 -14.88
C VAL A 343 1.78 2.05 -14.88
N LEU A 344 1.72 0.73 -14.99
CA LEU A 344 2.90 -0.12 -15.16
C LEU A 344 3.69 0.28 -16.42
N GLY A 345 3.00 0.53 -17.54
CA GLY A 345 3.61 1.04 -18.75
C GLY A 345 4.28 2.39 -18.55
N ASP A 346 3.64 3.32 -17.84
CA ASP A 346 4.18 4.65 -17.60
C ASP A 346 5.52 4.66 -16.83
N TYR A 347 5.85 3.61 -16.08
CA TYR A 347 7.13 3.51 -15.40
C TYR A 347 8.34 3.58 -16.34
N ALA A 348 8.17 3.21 -17.61
CA ALA A 348 9.20 3.44 -18.63
C ALA A 348 9.41 4.93 -18.96
N ASN A 349 8.35 5.74 -18.99
CA ASN A 349 8.45 7.19 -19.17
C ASN A 349 9.21 7.88 -18.02
N GLN A 350 9.30 7.19 -16.88
CA GLN A 350 10.04 7.61 -15.69
C GLN A 350 11.47 7.03 -15.66
N GLY A 351 11.88 6.27 -16.67
CA GLY A 351 13.20 5.63 -16.74
C GLY A 351 13.35 4.42 -15.82
N ARG A 352 12.25 3.89 -15.28
CA ARG A 352 12.24 2.73 -14.37
C ARG A 352 12.14 1.39 -15.11
N LEU A 353 11.74 1.42 -16.38
CA LEU A 353 11.67 0.25 -17.27
C LEU A 353 12.40 0.56 -18.59
N THR A 354 12.88 -0.50 -19.26
CA THR A 354 13.49 -0.39 -20.59
C THR A 354 12.42 -0.19 -21.67
N LEU A 355 12.80 0.36 -22.82
CA LEU A 355 11.88 0.64 -23.93
C LEU A 355 11.24 -0.63 -24.52
N ASP A 356 11.93 -1.76 -24.50
CA ASP A 356 11.40 -3.04 -24.97
C ASP A 356 10.36 -3.64 -24.00
N ILE A 357 10.51 -3.42 -22.69
CA ILE A 357 9.49 -3.79 -21.70
C ILE A 357 8.26 -2.88 -21.87
N HIS A 358 8.49 -1.58 -22.05
CA HIS A 358 7.42 -0.61 -22.33
C HIS A 358 6.56 -1.03 -23.51
N GLU A 359 7.20 -1.34 -24.64
CA GLU A 359 6.49 -1.69 -25.87
C GLU A 359 5.69 -2.99 -25.70
N ARG A 360 6.22 -3.97 -24.95
CA ARG A 360 5.49 -5.19 -24.59
C ARG A 360 4.22 -4.91 -23.76
N VAL A 361 4.31 -4.05 -22.74
CA VAL A 361 3.15 -3.68 -21.90
C VAL A 361 2.13 -2.91 -22.73
N ALA A 362 2.58 -1.94 -23.54
CA ALA A 362 1.70 -1.15 -24.41
C ALA A 362 1.00 -2.02 -25.46
N GLU A 363 1.70 -3.01 -26.03
CA GLU A 363 1.16 -3.98 -26.96
C GLU A 363 0.09 -4.88 -26.33
N ALA A 364 0.31 -5.33 -25.08
CA ALA A 364 -0.69 -6.07 -24.31
C ALA A 364 -1.98 -5.25 -24.15
N ILE A 365 -1.88 -3.98 -23.74
CA ILE A 365 -3.06 -3.09 -23.60
C ILE A 365 -3.75 -2.91 -24.96
N ARG A 366 -2.98 -2.64 -26.03
CA ARG A 366 -3.51 -2.43 -27.39
C ARG A 366 -4.27 -3.65 -27.92
N THR A 367 -3.83 -4.85 -27.56
CA THR A 367 -4.42 -6.12 -28.01
C THR A 367 -5.59 -6.55 -27.12
N TRP A 368 -5.50 -6.37 -25.80
CA TRP A 368 -6.52 -6.82 -24.86
C TRP A 368 -7.71 -5.84 -24.74
N TYR A 369 -7.47 -4.53 -24.83
CA TYR A 369 -8.53 -3.52 -24.68
C TYR A 369 -9.69 -3.73 -25.67
N PRO A 370 -9.49 -4.00 -26.98
CA PRO A 370 -10.59 -4.30 -27.90
C PRO A 370 -11.44 -5.51 -27.49
N VAL A 371 -10.85 -6.53 -26.87
CA VAL A 371 -11.58 -7.71 -26.38
C VAL A 371 -12.49 -7.31 -25.21
N PHE A 372 -11.96 -6.51 -24.28
CA PHE A 372 -12.74 -5.99 -23.15
C PHE A 372 -13.84 -5.04 -23.60
N ALA A 373 -13.54 -4.11 -24.51
CA ALA A 373 -14.46 -3.16 -25.12
C ALA A 373 -15.57 -3.83 -25.97
N ASN A 374 -15.38 -5.09 -26.39
CA ASN A 374 -16.44 -5.88 -27.01
C ASN A 374 -17.34 -6.59 -25.98
N ARG A 375 -16.85 -6.81 -24.75
CA ARG A 375 -17.59 -7.47 -23.66
C ARG A 375 -18.47 -6.50 -22.86
N VAL A 376 -18.05 -5.23 -22.76
CA VAL A 376 -18.74 -4.16 -22.02
C VAL A 376 -18.86 -2.90 -22.88
N ASP A 377 -19.53 -1.84 -22.40
CA ASP A 377 -19.57 -0.57 -23.14
C ASP A 377 -18.17 0.09 -23.16
N PRO A 378 -17.63 0.45 -24.33
CA PRO A 378 -16.26 0.95 -24.46
C PRO A 378 -16.06 2.32 -23.79
N GLN A 379 -17.10 3.17 -23.79
CA GLN A 379 -17.04 4.48 -23.15
C GLN A 379 -17.03 4.31 -21.64
N GLU A 380 -17.89 3.44 -21.10
CA GLU A 380 -17.89 3.09 -19.67
C GLU A 380 -16.53 2.55 -19.22
N LEU A 381 -15.98 1.57 -19.97
CA LEU A 381 -14.69 0.95 -19.66
C LEU A 381 -13.57 1.97 -19.56
N ALA A 382 -13.47 2.89 -20.53
CA ALA A 382 -12.43 3.90 -20.56
C ALA A 382 -12.59 4.95 -19.45
N LEU A 383 -13.82 5.38 -19.13
CA LEU A 383 -14.07 6.33 -18.04
C LEU A 383 -13.80 5.72 -16.66
N ARG A 384 -14.20 4.46 -16.45
CA ARG A 384 -13.86 3.73 -15.22
C ARG A 384 -12.35 3.54 -15.08
N ALA A 385 -11.64 3.26 -16.17
CA ALA A 385 -10.18 3.15 -16.14
C ALA A 385 -9.53 4.49 -15.75
N ALA A 386 -10.04 5.62 -16.27
CA ALA A 386 -9.59 6.96 -15.86
C ALA A 386 -9.79 7.20 -14.35
N GLY A 387 -10.96 6.83 -13.81
CA GLY A 387 -11.26 6.93 -12.39
C GLY A 387 -10.35 6.09 -11.51
N VAL A 388 -10.04 4.85 -11.94
CA VAL A 388 -9.06 3.99 -11.24
C VAL A 388 -7.68 4.65 -11.27
N VAL A 389 -7.17 5.10 -12.43
CA VAL A 389 -5.86 5.76 -12.51
C VAL A 389 -5.78 7.01 -11.61
N LEU A 390 -6.86 7.80 -11.53
CA LEU A 390 -6.93 8.95 -10.62
C LEU A 390 -6.79 8.53 -9.14
N SER A 391 -7.37 7.41 -8.74
CA SER A 391 -7.19 6.88 -7.38
C SER A 391 -5.74 6.46 -7.11
N LEU A 392 -5.06 5.88 -8.11
CA LEU A 392 -3.65 5.47 -8.04
C LEU A 392 -2.69 6.67 -7.94
N ALA A 393 -3.08 7.84 -8.49
CA ALA A 393 -2.27 9.06 -8.48
C ALA A 393 -1.97 9.61 -7.06
N THR A 394 -2.71 9.14 -6.04
CA THR A 394 -2.45 9.43 -4.62
C THR A 394 -1.26 8.62 -4.05
N GLY A 395 -0.89 7.52 -4.70
CA GLY A 395 0.09 6.54 -4.26
C GLY A 395 1.52 7.07 -4.10
N PRO A 396 2.11 7.76 -5.10
CA PRO A 396 3.50 8.21 -5.02
C PRO A 396 3.79 9.08 -3.79
N HIS A 397 2.88 10.02 -3.47
CA HIS A 397 2.98 10.84 -2.26
C HIS A 397 2.82 9.99 -0.98
N ARG A 398 1.82 9.10 -0.94
CA ARG A 398 1.55 8.24 0.22
C ARG A 398 2.73 7.34 0.57
N GLN A 399 3.42 6.82 -0.45
CA GLN A 399 4.58 5.95 -0.32
C GLN A 399 5.90 6.71 -0.15
N GLN A 400 5.87 8.06 -0.21
CA GLN A 400 7.05 8.93 -0.13
C GLN A 400 8.12 8.54 -1.17
N GLU A 401 7.68 8.29 -2.41
CA GLU A 401 8.59 7.94 -3.50
C GLU A 401 9.55 9.10 -3.86
N PRO A 402 10.76 8.79 -4.36
CA PRO A 402 11.59 9.80 -5.02
C PRO A 402 10.86 10.39 -6.24
N ASP A 403 10.92 11.71 -6.41
CA ASP A 403 10.22 12.46 -7.47
C ASP A 403 8.71 12.17 -7.56
N TRP A 404 8.06 11.95 -6.41
CA TRP A 404 6.64 11.61 -6.33
C TRP A 404 5.74 12.61 -7.08
N GLU A 405 6.09 13.90 -7.13
CA GLU A 405 5.31 14.92 -7.83
C GLU A 405 5.23 14.61 -9.33
N ARG A 406 6.35 14.20 -9.92
CA ARG A 406 6.43 13.85 -11.35
C ARG A 406 5.68 12.55 -11.64
N ALA A 407 5.78 11.57 -10.75
CA ALA A 407 5.05 10.31 -10.88
C ALA A 407 3.53 10.53 -10.79
N THR A 408 3.07 11.31 -9.81
CA THR A 408 1.66 11.71 -9.69
C THR A 408 1.17 12.44 -10.93
N GLU A 409 1.92 13.42 -11.45
CA GLU A 409 1.54 14.12 -12.67
C GLU A 409 1.45 13.18 -13.89
N ALA A 410 2.33 12.19 -13.98
CA ALA A 410 2.30 11.20 -15.05
C ALA A 410 1.04 10.34 -15.00
N MET A 411 0.64 9.87 -13.82
CA MET A 411 -0.63 9.15 -13.65
C MET A 411 -1.83 10.02 -14.03
N VAL A 412 -1.84 11.31 -13.68
CA VAL A 412 -2.91 12.23 -14.13
C VAL A 412 -2.97 12.34 -15.65
N ARG A 413 -1.83 12.38 -16.36
CA ARG A 413 -1.81 12.34 -17.85
C ARG A 413 -2.37 11.03 -18.40
N VAL A 414 -2.08 9.90 -17.76
CA VAL A 414 -2.65 8.60 -18.14
C VAL A 414 -4.18 8.62 -18.00
N ALA A 415 -4.71 9.15 -16.89
CA ALA A 415 -6.15 9.31 -16.68
C ALA A 415 -6.79 10.24 -17.73
N GLU A 416 -6.16 11.38 -18.03
CA GLU A 416 -6.61 12.30 -19.09
C GLU A 416 -6.67 11.61 -20.46
N THR A 417 -5.72 10.71 -20.75
CA THR A 417 -5.68 9.94 -22.00
C THR A 417 -6.82 8.91 -22.04
N TRP A 418 -7.13 8.23 -20.93
CA TRP A 418 -8.29 7.35 -20.85
C TRP A 418 -9.61 8.09 -21.12
N VAL A 419 -9.78 9.31 -20.62
CA VAL A 419 -10.94 10.15 -20.95
C VAL A 419 -10.99 10.50 -22.44
N GLN A 420 -9.85 10.79 -23.08
CA GLN A 420 -9.82 10.97 -24.53
C GLN A 420 -10.23 9.71 -25.29
N VAL A 421 -9.78 8.53 -24.85
CA VAL A 421 -10.22 7.23 -25.42
C VAL A 421 -11.74 7.09 -25.30
N ALA A 422 -12.34 7.46 -24.17
CA ALA A 422 -13.79 7.42 -23.98
C ALA A 422 -14.54 8.38 -24.92
N GLU A 423 -14.04 9.60 -25.10
CA GLU A 423 -14.70 10.63 -25.91
C GLU A 423 -14.59 10.39 -27.42
N TYR A 424 -13.42 9.97 -27.88
CA TYR A 424 -13.18 9.71 -29.31
C TYR A 424 -13.56 8.29 -29.72
N GLY A 425 -13.63 7.34 -28.78
CA GLY A 425 -14.02 5.96 -28.99
C GLY A 425 -13.27 5.32 -30.18
N PRO A 426 -13.99 4.78 -31.19
CA PRO A 426 -13.35 4.15 -32.36
C PRO A 426 -12.55 5.13 -33.23
N HIS A 427 -12.70 6.45 -33.02
CA HIS A 427 -11.95 7.49 -33.72
C HIS A 427 -10.71 7.96 -32.95
N TYR A 428 -10.38 7.35 -31.80
CA TYR A 428 -9.15 7.67 -31.09
C TYR A 428 -7.93 7.26 -31.93
N VAL A 429 -7.07 8.24 -32.27
CA VAL A 429 -5.83 8.04 -33.02
C VAL A 429 -4.68 8.57 -32.16
N GLY A 430 -4.28 7.79 -31.16
CA GLY A 430 -3.20 8.11 -30.24
C GLY A 430 -2.59 6.83 -29.65
N PRO A 431 -1.48 6.94 -28.91
CA PRO A 431 -0.95 5.82 -28.14
C PRO A 431 -1.98 5.40 -27.10
N MET A 432 -2.11 4.09 -26.84
CA MET A 432 -2.92 3.64 -25.71
C MET A 432 -2.38 4.25 -24.40
N PRO A 433 -3.24 4.52 -23.39
CA PRO A 433 -2.80 5.06 -22.11
C PRO A 433 -1.67 4.23 -21.48
N GLY A 434 -0.59 4.89 -21.07
CA GLY A 434 0.68 4.25 -20.66
C GLY A 434 1.70 4.09 -21.80
N GLY A 435 1.32 4.36 -23.05
CA GLY A 435 2.20 4.36 -24.22
C GLY A 435 3.16 5.56 -24.27
N LEU A 436 4.23 5.45 -25.07
CA LEU A 436 5.20 6.53 -25.25
C LEU A 436 4.55 7.69 -26.01
N ILE A 437 4.68 8.89 -25.45
CA ILE A 437 4.27 10.12 -26.13
C ILE A 437 5.39 10.52 -27.08
N SER A 438 5.12 10.54 -28.39
CA SER A 438 6.10 10.98 -29.39
C SER A 438 6.57 12.41 -29.06
N GLY A 439 7.85 12.56 -28.69
CA GLY A 439 8.46 13.84 -28.30
C GLY A 439 8.73 14.03 -26.79
N SER A 440 8.45 13.05 -25.93
CA SER A 440 8.92 13.08 -24.54
C SER A 440 10.44 12.85 -24.48
N ASP A 441 11.12 13.66 -23.69
CA ASP A 441 12.59 13.78 -23.50
C ASP A 441 13.31 12.52 -22.95
N ALA A 442 12.74 11.32 -23.16
CA ALA A 442 13.23 10.02 -22.68
C ALA A 442 14.59 9.62 -23.28
N THR A 443 15.10 10.34 -24.28
CA THR A 443 16.33 10.04 -25.01
C THR A 443 17.59 10.74 -24.50
N ARG A 444 17.57 11.43 -23.35
CA ARG A 444 18.81 11.98 -22.76
C ARG A 444 19.25 11.21 -21.51
N PRO A 445 20.33 10.42 -21.60
CA PRO A 445 21.07 10.03 -20.41
C PRO A 445 21.55 11.31 -19.72
N ARG A 446 21.16 11.53 -18.46
CA ARG A 446 21.78 12.58 -17.64
C ARG A 446 23.19 12.13 -17.29
N THR A 447 24.18 12.67 -17.99
CA THR A 447 25.54 12.71 -17.48
C THR A 447 25.55 13.69 -16.29
N ASP A 448 25.80 13.17 -15.09
CA ASP A 448 26.14 14.02 -13.95
C ASP A 448 27.45 14.76 -14.27
N ALA A 449 27.35 16.07 -14.44
CA ALA A 449 28.50 16.95 -14.58
C ALA A 449 28.54 17.89 -13.38
N THR A 450 29.18 17.42 -12.32
CA THR A 450 29.81 18.25 -11.29
C THR A 450 31.30 17.94 -11.27
N THR A 451 32.08 18.65 -12.08
CA THR A 451 33.50 18.95 -11.75
C THR A 451 33.94 20.24 -12.40
N ASN A 452 34.49 21.11 -11.55
CA ASN A 452 35.11 22.39 -11.86
C ASN A 452 36.32 22.26 -12.81
N ALA A 453 36.49 23.32 -13.60
CA ALA A 453 37.69 23.92 -14.18
C ALA A 453 39.06 23.21 -14.02
N GLU A 454 39.79 23.04 -15.14
CA GLU A 454 40.82 24.00 -15.59
C GLU A 454 41.42 23.58 -16.94
N ALA A 455 41.75 24.57 -17.76
CA ALA A 455 42.34 24.44 -19.08
C ALA A 455 43.85 24.21 -19.02
N THR A 456 44.40 23.37 -19.90
CA THR A 456 45.72 23.56 -20.54
C THR A 456 45.85 22.64 -21.76
N SER A 457 46.74 23.03 -22.66
CA SER A 457 46.70 22.84 -24.12
C SER A 457 47.72 21.84 -24.69
N ALA A 458 47.30 21.09 -25.74
CA ALA A 458 48.04 20.62 -26.94
C ALA A 458 49.13 19.51 -26.79
N PRO A 459 49.63 18.90 -27.92
CA PRO A 459 48.92 18.18 -28.99
C PRO A 459 49.54 16.80 -29.37
N ALA A 460 48.81 16.04 -30.19
CA ALA A 460 49.20 15.01 -31.18
C ALA A 460 50.42 14.07 -30.96
N GLY A 461 50.16 12.75 -31.07
CA GLY A 461 51.16 11.72 -31.35
C GLY A 461 50.51 10.44 -31.87
N ASP A 462 50.78 10.11 -33.13
CA ASP A 462 50.51 8.81 -33.78
C ASP A 462 51.36 7.70 -33.15
N ALA A 463 50.79 6.48 -33.02
CA ALA A 463 51.34 5.21 -33.54
C ALA A 463 50.78 3.97 -32.81
N ASP A 464 50.28 3.04 -33.64
CA ASP A 464 50.33 1.57 -33.57
C ASP A 464 50.37 0.83 -32.22
N GLY A 465 49.48 -0.16 -32.10
CA GLY A 465 49.70 -1.33 -31.26
C GLY A 465 48.44 -2.03 -30.78
N ALA A 466 47.85 -2.89 -31.62
CA ALA A 466 46.93 -3.91 -31.14
C ALA A 466 47.71 -5.02 -30.39
N PRO A 467 47.15 -5.54 -29.30
CA PRO A 467 47.16 -6.98 -29.12
C PRO A 467 45.77 -7.52 -28.78
N ALA A 468 45.49 -8.69 -29.35
CA ALA A 468 44.30 -9.50 -29.10
C ALA A 468 44.20 -9.91 -27.62
N GLY A 469 43.00 -9.77 -27.03
CA GLY A 469 42.69 -10.22 -25.68
C GLY A 469 41.21 -10.55 -25.51
N GLN A 470 40.93 -11.86 -25.49
CA GLN A 470 39.82 -12.60 -24.84
C GLN A 470 38.35 -12.27 -25.19
N PRO A 471 37.48 -13.31 -25.33
CA PRO A 471 36.05 -13.11 -25.58
C PRO A 471 35.38 -12.49 -24.35
N GLU A 472 34.64 -11.41 -24.56
CA GLU A 472 33.73 -10.82 -23.59
C GLU A 472 32.75 -11.91 -23.12
N GLN A 473 32.77 -12.17 -21.82
CA GLN A 473 31.70 -12.88 -21.15
C GLN A 473 30.47 -11.96 -21.18
N ASP A 474 29.40 -12.40 -21.85
CA ASP A 474 28.10 -11.76 -21.77
C ASP A 474 27.75 -11.52 -20.29
N PRO A 475 27.49 -10.27 -19.86
CA PRO A 475 27.02 -10.04 -18.51
C PRO A 475 25.68 -10.76 -18.38
N SER A 476 25.61 -11.72 -17.46
CA SER A 476 24.34 -12.35 -17.10
C SER A 476 23.33 -11.24 -16.79
N PRO A 477 22.13 -11.26 -17.39
CA PRO A 477 21.16 -10.20 -17.21
C PRO A 477 20.83 -10.09 -15.72
N SER A 478 20.99 -8.89 -15.17
CA SER A 478 20.51 -8.56 -13.83
C SER A 478 19.03 -8.96 -13.71
N PRO A 479 18.59 -9.47 -12.55
CA PRO A 479 17.18 -9.81 -12.36
C PRO A 479 16.31 -8.58 -12.65
N ILE A 480 15.30 -8.74 -13.52
CA ILE A 480 14.32 -7.69 -13.79
C ILE A 480 13.51 -7.49 -12.51
N ILE A 481 13.77 -6.40 -11.80
CA ILE A 481 12.95 -5.99 -10.66
C ILE A 481 11.64 -5.46 -11.24
N VAL A 482 10.57 -6.25 -11.12
CA VAL A 482 9.22 -5.83 -11.48
C VAL A 482 8.86 -4.67 -10.55
N PRO A 483 8.56 -3.48 -11.07
CA PRO A 483 8.31 -2.33 -10.22
C PRO A 483 6.84 -2.37 -9.77
N SER A 484 6.59 -2.18 -8.47
CA SER A 484 5.21 -2.24 -7.95
C SER A 484 4.43 -1.00 -8.33
N VAL A 485 3.29 -1.19 -8.98
CA VAL A 485 2.25 -0.17 -9.16
C VAL A 485 1.61 0.09 -7.80
N PRO A 486 1.43 1.35 -7.34
CA PRO A 486 0.67 1.62 -6.12
C PRO A 486 -0.69 0.96 -6.25
N SER A 487 -1.26 0.45 -5.17
CA SER A 487 -2.69 0.16 -5.14
C SER A 487 -3.44 1.32 -4.49
N ALA A 488 -4.71 1.46 -4.81
CA ALA A 488 -5.56 2.51 -4.29
C ALA A 488 -6.19 2.07 -2.97
N ASP A 489 -6.21 2.96 -1.98
CA ASP A 489 -6.86 2.67 -0.70
C ASP A 489 -8.38 2.90 -0.82
N THR A 490 -9.15 1.82 -0.92
CA THR A 490 -10.63 1.86 -0.95
C THR A 490 -11.23 2.19 0.42
N SER A 491 -10.43 2.30 1.50
CA SER A 491 -10.96 2.58 2.84
C SER A 491 -11.45 4.02 2.99
N PHE A 492 -11.09 4.90 2.06
CA PHE A 492 -11.62 6.25 1.92
C PHE A 492 -12.96 6.32 1.17
N ALA A 493 -13.14 5.51 0.13
CA ALA A 493 -14.36 5.49 -0.69
C ALA A 493 -15.61 5.10 0.10
N HIS A 494 -15.45 4.32 1.18
CA HIS A 494 -16.53 3.88 2.06
C HIS A 494 -16.98 4.96 3.08
N GLY A 495 -16.29 6.11 3.16
CA GLY A 495 -16.57 7.18 4.13
C GLY A 495 -17.45 8.32 3.61
N ALA A 496 -17.65 8.43 2.29
CA ALA A 496 -18.31 9.58 1.67
C ALA A 496 -19.83 9.44 1.47
N ALA A 497 -20.40 8.25 1.64
CA ALA A 497 -21.84 8.02 1.51
C ALA A 497 -22.54 8.13 2.87
N HIS A 498 -23.37 9.17 3.05
CA HIS A 498 -24.27 9.29 4.20
C HIS A 498 -25.24 8.10 4.27
N PHE A 499 -25.02 7.17 5.21
CA PHE A 499 -26.05 6.25 5.68
C PHE A 499 -25.88 5.99 7.18
N GLU A 500 -26.97 6.17 7.93
CA GLU A 500 -27.13 5.60 9.27
C GLU A 500 -27.00 4.08 9.16
N GLN A 501 -25.89 3.50 9.64
CA GLN A 501 -25.64 2.06 9.59
C GLN A 501 -26.08 1.34 10.88
N ASP A 502 -26.87 0.30 10.70
CA ASP A 502 -27.33 -0.71 11.67
C ASP A 502 -26.13 -1.50 12.25
N PRO A 503 -25.99 -1.67 13.58
CA PRO A 503 -24.80 -2.23 14.26
C PRO A 503 -24.48 -3.72 14.03
N THR A 504 -25.08 -4.41 13.07
CA THR A 504 -24.86 -5.85 12.80
C THR A 504 -24.16 -6.18 11.48
N ILE A 505 -23.65 -5.19 10.73
CA ILE A 505 -23.04 -5.40 9.41
C ILE A 505 -21.51 -5.19 9.46
N PRO A 506 -20.66 -6.18 9.10
CA PRO A 506 -19.21 -6.00 9.07
C PRO A 506 -18.76 -5.14 7.88
N LEU A 507 -17.86 -4.17 8.12
CA LEU A 507 -17.18 -3.37 7.10
C LEU A 507 -16.06 -4.19 6.40
N PRO A 508 -15.81 -4.02 5.08
CA PRO A 508 -14.80 -4.80 4.36
C PRO A 508 -13.37 -4.22 4.49
N PRO A 509 -12.32 -5.06 4.57
CA PRO A 509 -10.92 -4.64 4.48
C PRO A 509 -10.28 -4.92 3.09
N ILE A 510 -9.34 -4.06 2.69
CA ILE A 510 -8.73 -3.96 1.34
C ILE A 510 -7.20 -4.21 1.39
N PRO A 511 -6.56 -4.83 0.37
CA PRO A 511 -5.10 -5.00 0.24
C PRO A 511 -4.34 -3.84 -0.36
N GLU A 512 -3.03 -3.86 -0.10
CA GLU A 512 -2.02 -3.51 -1.11
C GLU A 512 -0.83 -4.44 -0.88
N LEU A 513 -0.15 -4.83 -1.96
CA LEU A 513 1.20 -5.35 -1.92
C LEU A 513 2.19 -4.21 -2.24
N SER A 514 3.28 -4.06 -1.48
CA SER A 514 4.31 -3.02 -1.65
C SER A 514 5.49 -3.50 -2.52
N GLY A 515 6.24 -2.53 -3.05
CA GLY A 515 7.50 -2.63 -3.82
C GLY A 515 8.39 -3.87 -3.61
N GLN A 516 8.68 -4.19 -2.35
CA GLN A 516 9.59 -5.28 -1.97
C GLN A 516 8.95 -6.68 -2.06
N GLN A 517 7.63 -6.76 -2.09
CA GLN A 517 6.87 -8.01 -2.01
C GLN A 517 6.81 -8.75 -3.36
N MET A 518 7.16 -8.06 -4.44
CA MET A 518 7.26 -8.65 -5.78
C MET A 518 8.63 -9.30 -6.01
N GLU A 519 9.68 -8.91 -5.29
CA GLU A 519 11.03 -9.50 -5.43
C GLU A 519 11.10 -10.90 -4.77
N LEU A 520 10.34 -11.10 -3.68
CA LEU A 520 10.31 -12.35 -2.89
C LEU A 520 9.37 -13.42 -3.46
N ALA A 521 8.43 -13.05 -4.35
CA ALA A 521 7.61 -13.98 -5.11
C ALA A 521 8.35 -14.60 -6.31
N LEU A 522 9.52 -14.05 -6.70
CA LEU A 522 10.19 -14.38 -7.97
C LEU A 522 11.52 -15.13 -7.80
N GLY A 523 12.00 -15.32 -6.58
CA GLY A 523 13.25 -16.01 -6.28
C GLY A 523 13.07 -17.50 -5.99
N GLY A 524 12.93 -18.32 -7.02
CA GLY A 524 12.98 -19.79 -6.93
C GLY A 524 14.17 -20.36 -7.70
N ALA A 525 15.12 -20.96 -6.97
CA ALA A 525 16.26 -21.78 -7.41
C ALA A 525 17.52 -21.06 -7.94
N ASN A 526 18.52 -20.89 -7.05
CA ASN A 526 19.86 -21.42 -7.32
C ASN A 526 20.67 -21.62 -6.01
N GLU A 527 21.27 -22.80 -5.85
CA GLU A 527 22.13 -23.15 -4.71
C GLU A 527 23.58 -22.67 -4.94
N GLN A 528 24.20 -22.19 -3.85
CA GLN A 528 25.65 -22.13 -3.50
C GLN A 528 26.20 -20.73 -3.15
N PRO A 529 27.16 -20.65 -2.19
CA PRO A 529 27.25 -19.53 -1.25
C PRO A 529 28.38 -18.56 -1.59
N HIS A 530 28.08 -17.26 -1.67
CA HIS A 530 29.10 -16.21 -1.63
C HIS A 530 28.63 -14.99 -0.82
N GLU A 531 29.61 -14.43 -0.10
CA GLU A 531 29.49 -13.40 0.92
C GLU A 531 29.19 -12.00 0.33
N HIS A 532 28.25 -11.32 1.01
CA HIS A 532 28.26 -9.90 1.39
C HIS A 532 27.76 -8.74 0.47
N PHE A 533 27.02 -7.87 1.19
CA PHE A 533 26.65 -6.45 1.01
C PHE A 533 25.47 -6.04 0.13
N GLY A 534 24.38 -5.62 0.80
CA GLY A 534 23.50 -4.53 0.34
C GLY A 534 22.00 -4.77 0.45
N ARG A 535 21.34 -4.09 1.42
CA ARG A 535 19.89 -3.97 1.69
C ARG A 535 19.20 -5.21 2.29
N ALA A 536 19.11 -5.17 3.62
CA ALA A 536 18.56 -6.21 4.46
C ALA A 536 17.03 -6.32 4.33
N GLY A 537 16.57 -7.47 3.84
CA GLY A 537 15.31 -8.04 4.29
C GLY A 537 15.36 -8.23 5.81
N ILE A 538 14.22 -8.01 6.46
CA ILE A 538 14.06 -8.10 7.92
C ILE A 538 14.39 -9.54 8.34
N THR A 539 15.63 -9.79 8.73
CA THR A 539 16.05 -11.03 9.40
C THR A 539 16.08 -10.73 10.89
N MET A 540 14.92 -10.87 11.53
CA MET A 540 14.82 -10.70 12.98
C MET A 540 15.30 -11.99 13.65
N SER A 541 16.22 -11.85 14.60
CA SER A 541 16.55 -12.97 15.51
C SER A 541 15.29 -13.33 16.31
N PRO A 542 15.02 -14.63 16.55
CA PRO A 542 13.85 -15.03 17.32
C PRO A 542 13.94 -14.44 18.73
N PRO A 543 12.92 -13.72 19.22
CA PRO A 543 12.86 -13.37 20.63
C PRO A 543 12.63 -14.63 21.44
N THR A 544 13.38 -14.77 22.54
CA THR A 544 13.12 -15.79 23.55
C THR A 544 11.66 -15.67 24.01
N PRO A 545 10.84 -16.74 23.96
CA PRO A 545 9.47 -16.68 24.42
C PRO A 545 9.44 -16.47 25.94
N VAL A 546 9.13 -15.24 26.38
CA VAL A 546 8.93 -14.96 27.80
C VAL A 546 7.44 -14.86 28.07
N TYR A 547 6.89 -15.99 28.55
CA TYR A 547 5.64 -16.00 29.30
C TYR A 547 5.86 -15.23 30.60
N VAL A 548 5.18 -14.09 30.79
CA VAL A 548 5.17 -13.39 32.09
C VAL A 548 3.95 -13.88 32.88
N PRO A 549 4.11 -14.72 33.92
CA PRO A 549 2.99 -15.08 34.77
C PRO A 549 2.74 -13.95 35.78
N GLY A 550 1.53 -13.39 35.75
CA GLY A 550 0.94 -12.72 36.90
C GLY A 550 1.03 -11.19 36.90
N MET A 551 0.19 -10.55 36.08
CA MET A 551 -0.34 -9.22 36.43
C MET A 551 -1.12 -9.35 37.74
N ARG A 552 -0.50 -8.96 38.86
CA ARG A 552 -1.21 -8.79 40.12
C ARG A 552 -2.18 -7.61 39.98
N ARG A 553 -3.48 -7.89 40.04
CA ARG A 553 -4.54 -6.89 40.25
C ARG A 553 -4.21 -6.01 41.46
N ARG A 554 -4.04 -4.69 41.26
CA ARG A 554 -4.22 -3.61 42.27
C ARG A 554 -4.61 -2.29 41.58
N PRO A 555 -5.27 -1.36 42.31
CA PRO A 555 -6.53 -0.75 41.86
C PRO A 555 -6.35 0.54 41.06
N HIS A 556 -7.41 0.91 40.34
CA HIS A 556 -7.62 2.21 39.71
C HIS A 556 -7.09 3.37 40.56
N VAL A 557 -6.05 4.04 40.05
CA VAL A 557 -5.60 5.33 40.55
C VAL A 557 -6.27 6.40 39.68
N ARG A 558 -7.06 7.27 40.30
CA ARG A 558 -7.57 8.49 39.66
C ARG A 558 -6.41 9.42 39.32
N PRO A 559 -6.38 10.08 38.15
CA PRO A 559 -5.27 10.94 37.78
C PRO A 559 -5.30 12.26 38.56
N ALA A 560 -4.15 12.65 39.11
CA ALA A 560 -3.90 14.02 39.50
C ALA A 560 -3.66 14.84 38.23
N ARG A 561 -4.48 15.86 38.02
CA ARG A 561 -4.26 16.90 37.00
C ARG A 561 -2.90 17.57 37.24
N HIS A 562 -2.18 17.84 36.16
CA HIS A 562 -0.85 18.48 36.07
C HIS A 562 0.37 17.57 36.18
N THR A 563 0.79 16.99 35.05
CA THR A 563 2.23 16.75 34.80
C THR A 563 2.64 16.63 33.33
N PHE A 564 1.72 16.74 32.36
CA PHE A 564 2.04 16.51 30.94
C PHE A 564 2.83 17.65 30.27
N LEU A 565 2.66 18.90 30.73
CA LEU A 565 3.31 20.08 30.12
C LEU A 565 4.79 20.30 30.50
N LYS A 566 5.34 19.58 31.49
CA LYS A 566 6.72 19.82 31.95
C LYS A 566 7.80 19.07 31.17
N SER A 567 7.43 18.07 30.37
CA SER A 567 8.39 17.31 29.56
C SER A 567 8.60 17.91 28.17
N MET A 568 7.82 18.92 27.78
CA MET A 568 7.88 19.55 26.44
C MET A 568 8.81 20.78 26.34
N GLU A 569 9.36 21.28 27.44
CA GLU A 569 10.23 22.49 27.43
C GLU A 569 11.75 22.21 27.42
N ALA A 570 12.20 20.95 27.43
CA ALA A 570 13.61 20.61 27.60
C ALA A 570 14.43 20.47 26.30
N ALA A 571 13.91 20.90 25.15
CA ALA A 571 14.64 20.84 23.88
C ALA A 571 14.43 22.12 23.05
N GLN A 572 15.13 23.20 23.40
CA GLN A 572 15.44 24.27 22.45
C GLN A 572 16.92 24.65 22.50
N PRO A 573 17.58 24.84 21.33
CA PRO A 573 18.99 25.17 21.24
C PRO A 573 19.27 26.64 21.60
N SER A 574 20.47 26.85 22.15
CA SER A 574 21.06 28.11 22.60
C SER A 574 20.85 29.34 21.68
N GLU A 575 20.48 30.46 22.29
CA GLU A 575 20.38 31.81 21.70
C GLU A 575 21.65 32.24 20.93
N PRO A 576 21.51 33.01 19.82
CA PRO A 576 22.58 33.83 19.30
C PRO A 576 22.56 35.28 19.85
N VAL A 577 23.77 35.81 19.93
CA VAL A 577 24.22 37.10 20.46
C VAL A 577 23.51 38.34 19.90
N ARG A 578 23.23 39.29 20.79
CA ARG A 578 22.73 40.66 20.52
C ARG A 578 23.61 41.45 19.54
N ARG A 579 22.98 42.20 18.63
CA ARG A 579 23.52 43.47 18.10
C ARG A 579 22.45 44.57 18.12
N ASN A 580 22.78 45.65 18.81
CA ASN A 580 22.05 46.92 18.85
C ASN A 580 22.09 47.64 17.50
N THR A 581 21.00 48.35 17.14
CA THR A 581 21.03 49.77 16.75
C THR A 581 19.66 50.44 16.92
N HIS A 582 19.70 51.68 17.42
CA HIS A 582 18.68 52.72 17.65
C HIS A 582 17.67 52.92 16.48
N ARG A 583 16.47 53.55 16.62
CA ARG A 583 16.11 54.81 17.31
C ARG A 583 14.57 55.12 17.18
N ALA A 584 13.96 55.69 18.23
CA ALA A 584 12.87 56.70 18.34
C ALA A 584 11.55 56.58 17.50
N ASP A 585 10.35 57.00 17.91
CA ASP A 585 9.79 57.65 19.11
C ASP A 585 8.24 57.64 18.99
N ALA A 586 7.56 57.65 20.15
CA ALA A 586 6.30 58.34 20.49
C ALA A 586 4.94 58.07 19.77
N ALA A 587 4.03 57.46 20.56
CA ALA A 587 2.75 58.00 21.07
C ALA A 587 1.46 58.01 20.22
N GLU A 588 0.37 57.76 20.98
CA GLU A 588 -1.07 58.07 20.78
C GLU A 588 -2.02 56.97 20.25
N ASP A 589 -2.81 56.40 21.18
CA ASP A 589 -4.23 55.98 21.04
C ASP A 589 -5.11 57.16 20.55
N PRO A 590 -6.38 57.04 20.05
CA PRO A 590 -7.43 56.00 20.27
C PRO A 590 -8.35 55.82 18.98
N PRO A 591 -9.71 55.65 19.02
CA PRO A 591 -10.65 54.81 19.79
C PRO A 591 -11.60 53.93 18.93
N ALA A 592 -12.44 53.17 19.64
CA ALA A 592 -13.64 52.45 19.21
C ALA A 592 -14.76 53.28 18.51
N LYS A 593 -15.61 52.58 17.73
CA LYS A 593 -17.09 52.65 17.60
C LYS A 593 -17.54 51.66 16.50
N ALA A 594 -18.33 50.62 16.79
CA ALA A 594 -19.78 50.56 17.05
C ALA A 594 -20.63 50.43 15.77
N ASN A 595 -21.39 49.32 15.73
CA ASN A 595 -22.69 49.10 15.05
C ASN A 595 -23.57 50.38 15.09
N GLU A 596 -24.47 50.69 14.17
CA GLU A 596 -25.54 49.97 13.47
C GLU A 596 -25.86 50.83 12.22
N GLU A 597 -26.57 50.39 11.19
CA GLU A 597 -27.99 50.76 11.02
C GLU A 597 -28.55 50.09 9.75
N GLY A 598 -29.82 49.69 9.86
CA GLY A 598 -30.66 49.28 8.73
C GLY A 598 -31.61 50.38 8.25
N GLU A 599 -32.10 50.15 7.03
CA GLU A 599 -33.37 50.55 6.41
C GLU A 599 -33.70 52.05 6.20
N SER A 600 -33.66 52.45 4.93
CA SER A 600 -34.84 52.90 4.15
C SER A 600 -34.55 52.85 2.65
#